data_AF-A0A174VM22-F1
#
_entry.id   AF-A0A174VM22-F1
#
_cell.length_a   1.000
_cell.length_b   1.000
_cell.length_c   1.000
_cell.angle_alpha   90.00
_cell.angle_beta   90.00
_cell.angle_gamma   90.00
#
_symmetry.space_group_name_H-M   'P 1'
#
loop_
_entity.id
_entity.type
_entity.pdbx_description
1 polymer ?
#
loop_
_entity_poly.entity_id
_entity_poly.type
_entity_poly.pdbx_seq_one_letter_code
_entity_poly.pdbx_strand_id
1 'polypeptide(L)'
;MASLQMETGDGFTLESVLGTEGMEEAIVEREALRGAVAALPERERQVILLRYFRGMTQDRTAKVLGVSQVQVSRIERKAVEHLRRKLE
;
A
#
# COMPACT_ATOMS: atom_id res chain seq x y z
N MET A 1 -14.39 5.83 32.70
CA MET A 1 -14.20 4.44 32.29
C MET A 1 -14.80 4.25 30.91
N ALA A 2 -13.95 4.20 29.89
CA ALA A 2 -14.10 3.54 28.59
C ALA A 2 -13.09 4.21 27.65
N SER A 3 -11.82 3.87 27.86
CA SER A 3 -10.76 4.03 26.88
C SER A 3 -11.14 3.30 25.60
N LEU A 4 -10.81 3.90 24.45
CA LEU A 4 -10.19 3.28 23.27
C LEU A 4 -10.41 4.24 22.09
N GLN A 5 -9.60 5.30 22.06
CA GLN A 5 -9.19 5.85 20.77
C GLN A 5 -8.50 4.69 20.04
N MET A 6 -9.20 4.08 19.09
CA MET A 6 -8.57 3.24 18.07
C MET A 6 -7.78 4.18 17.15
N GLU A 7 -6.61 4.62 17.62
CA GLU A 7 -5.56 5.12 16.74
C GLU A 7 -4.94 3.90 16.03
N THR A 8 -5.65 3.35 15.05
CA THR A 8 -5.08 2.36 14.14
C THR A 8 -5.39 2.78 12.72
N GLY A 9 -4.52 3.63 12.22
CA GLY A 9 -4.48 4.07 10.84
C GLY A 9 -3.35 5.06 10.72
N ASP A 10 -2.12 4.59 10.95
CA ASP A 10 -0.94 5.36 10.58
C ASP A 10 -1.15 5.73 9.10
N GLY A 11 -1.40 7.01 8.84
CA GLY A 11 -2.05 7.54 7.64
C GLY A 11 -1.18 7.51 6.39
N PHE A 12 -0.48 6.40 6.17
CA PHE A 12 0.33 6.17 4.99
C PHE A 12 -0.57 5.82 3.81
N THR A 13 -0.89 6.84 3.02
CA THR A 13 -1.47 6.66 1.70
C THR A 13 -0.37 6.21 0.74
N LEU A 14 -0.71 5.42 -0.28
CA LEU A 14 0.28 4.95 -1.25
C LEU A 14 0.90 6.16 -1.98
N GLU A 15 0.08 7.18 -2.19
CA GLU A 15 0.45 8.49 -2.73
C GLU A 15 1.51 9.19 -1.87
N SER A 16 1.38 9.20 -0.54
CA SER A 16 2.39 9.81 0.36
C SER A 16 3.76 9.11 0.36
N VAL A 17 3.77 7.81 0.02
CA VAL A 17 5.01 7.01 -0.07
C VAL A 17 5.72 7.22 -1.41
N LEU A 18 4.99 7.72 -2.41
CA LEU A 18 5.45 7.91 -3.79
C LEU A 18 5.71 9.38 -4.15
N GLY A 19 5.05 10.35 -3.48
CA GLY A 19 5.21 11.79 -3.70
C GLY A 19 4.39 12.30 -4.90
N THR A 20 3.60 13.38 -4.74
CA THR A 20 2.79 13.98 -5.82
C THR A 20 2.66 15.51 -5.65
N GLU A 21 2.85 16.30 -6.71
CA GLU A 21 2.61 17.76 -6.79
C GLU A 21 1.47 18.05 -7.81
N GLY A 22 0.64 19.09 -7.59
CA GLY A 22 -0.37 19.57 -8.57
C GLY A 22 -1.70 18.79 -8.69
N MET A 23 -2.81 19.46 -9.09
CA MET A 23 -4.16 18.86 -9.12
C MET A 23 -4.47 18.06 -10.41
N GLU A 24 -4.01 18.54 -11.57
CA GLU A 24 -4.11 17.82 -12.85
C GLU A 24 -3.07 16.68 -12.95
N GLU A 25 -1.83 16.96 -12.50
CA GLU A 25 -0.79 15.94 -12.32
C GLU A 25 -1.24 14.83 -11.38
N ALA A 26 -1.90 15.15 -10.26
CA ALA A 26 -2.46 14.13 -9.37
C ALA A 26 -3.52 13.21 -10.02
N ILE A 27 -4.28 13.66 -11.01
CA ILE A 27 -5.27 12.80 -11.71
C ILE A 27 -4.55 11.84 -12.65
N VAL A 28 -3.60 12.35 -13.44
CA VAL A 28 -2.79 11.53 -14.36
C VAL A 28 -1.96 10.50 -13.58
N GLU A 29 -1.36 10.93 -12.47
CA GLU A 29 -0.60 10.06 -11.56
C GLU A 29 -1.49 9.02 -10.89
N ARG A 30 -2.75 9.35 -10.55
CA ARG A 30 -3.71 8.37 -9.99
C ARG A 30 -4.03 7.26 -10.97
N GLU A 31 -4.25 7.57 -12.25
CA GLU A 31 -4.52 6.55 -13.26
C GLU A 31 -3.26 5.72 -13.57
N ALA A 32 -2.09 6.36 -13.65
CA ALA A 32 -0.81 5.67 -13.78
C ALA A 32 -0.55 4.72 -12.60
N LEU A 33 -0.82 5.16 -11.38
CA LEU A 33 -0.69 4.36 -10.15
C LEU A 33 -1.65 3.17 -10.15
N ARG A 34 -2.91 3.36 -10.55
CA ARG A 34 -3.88 2.25 -10.70
C ARG A 34 -3.38 1.21 -11.69
N GLY A 35 -2.88 1.65 -12.85
CA GLY A 35 -2.29 0.77 -13.85
C GLY A 35 -1.06 0.02 -13.33
N ALA A 36 -0.16 0.72 -12.63
CA ALA A 36 1.04 0.15 -12.05
C ALA A 36 0.72 -0.92 -10.99
N VAL A 37 -0.24 -0.64 -10.10
CA VAL A 37 -0.73 -1.59 -9.08
C VAL A 37 -1.39 -2.80 -9.74
N ALA A 38 -2.19 -2.61 -10.79
CA ALA A 38 -2.82 -3.71 -11.53
C ALA A 38 -1.78 -4.65 -12.18
N ALA A 39 -0.64 -4.09 -12.62
CA ALA A 39 0.46 -4.82 -13.23
C ALA A 39 1.41 -5.52 -12.23
N LEU A 40 1.21 -5.37 -10.92
CA LEU A 40 2.01 -6.07 -9.92
C LEU A 40 1.72 -7.59 -9.94
N PRO A 41 2.72 -8.43 -9.59
CA PRO A 41 2.49 -9.83 -9.27
C PRO A 41 1.37 -10.00 -8.24
N GLU A 42 0.55 -11.05 -8.38
CA GLU A 42 -0.66 -11.27 -7.56
C GLU A 42 -0.42 -11.05 -6.06
N ARG A 43 0.63 -11.66 -5.51
CA ARG A 43 0.96 -11.57 -4.08
C ARG A 43 1.33 -10.16 -3.64
N GLU A 44 2.06 -9.42 -4.47
CA GLU A 44 2.42 -8.03 -4.20
C GLU A 44 1.20 -7.13 -4.25
N ARG A 45 0.35 -7.30 -5.27
CA ARG A 45 -0.90 -6.56 -5.42
C ARG A 45 -1.81 -6.77 -4.22
N GLN A 46 -1.98 -8.01 -3.75
CA GLN A 46 -2.78 -8.32 -2.56
C GLN A 46 -2.26 -7.59 -1.31
N VAL A 47 -0.95 -7.59 -1.10
CA VAL A 47 -0.34 -6.86 0.03
C VAL A 47 -0.59 -5.36 -0.09
N ILE A 48 -0.38 -4.76 -1.26
CA ILE A 48 -0.62 -3.33 -1.48
C ILE A 48 -2.09 -2.95 -1.24
N LEU A 49 -3.04 -3.74 -1.76
CA LEU A 49 -4.47 -3.50 -1.56
C LEU A 49 -4.86 -3.54 -0.10
N LEU A 50 -4.38 -4.53 0.66
CA LEU A 50 -4.70 -4.64 2.08
C LEU A 50 -4.05 -3.52 2.91
N ARG A 51 -2.78 -3.20 2.62
CA ARG A 51 -2.02 -2.20 3.37
C ARG A 51 -2.51 -0.78 3.14
N TYR A 52 -2.69 -0.39 1.88
CA TYR A 52 -2.90 1.01 1.51
C TYR A 52 -4.35 1.35 1.14
N PHE A 53 -5.12 0.39 0.59
CA PHE A 53 -6.52 0.64 0.24
C PHE A 53 -7.50 0.18 1.32
N ARG A 54 -7.12 -0.80 2.14
CA ARG A 54 -7.90 -1.26 3.30
C ARG A 54 -7.34 -0.81 4.64
N GLY A 55 -6.22 -0.07 4.65
CA GLY A 55 -5.61 0.48 5.87
C GLY A 55 -5.18 -0.58 6.89
N MET A 56 -4.94 -1.82 6.48
CA MET A 56 -4.59 -2.91 7.40
C MET A 56 -3.12 -2.79 7.82
N THR A 57 -2.82 -3.11 9.08
CA THR A 57 -1.42 -3.25 9.55
C THR A 57 -0.74 -4.46 8.90
N GLN A 58 0.60 -4.50 8.86
CA GLN A 58 1.33 -5.66 8.34
C GLN A 58 0.95 -6.95 9.08
N ASP A 59 0.76 -6.88 10.40
CA ASP A 59 0.30 -8.01 11.22
C ASP A 59 -1.11 -8.48 10.83
N ARG A 60 -2.05 -7.56 10.58
CA ARG A 60 -3.41 -7.92 10.16
C ARG A 60 -3.39 -8.51 8.74
N THR A 61 -2.62 -7.93 7.83
CA THR A 61 -2.40 -8.45 6.47
C THR A 61 -1.79 -9.85 6.51
N ALA A 62 -0.82 -10.10 7.39
CA ALA A 62 -0.17 -11.39 7.57
C ALA A 62 -1.17 -12.48 8.00
N LYS A 63 -2.04 -12.15 8.96
CA LYS A 63 -3.13 -13.04 9.40
C LYS A 63 -4.12 -13.35 8.27
N VAL A 64 -4.50 -12.36 7.47
CA VAL A 64 -5.41 -12.55 6.32
C VAL A 64 -4.78 -13.43 5.24
N LEU A 65 -3.50 -13.25 4.96
CA LEU A 65 -2.80 -13.96 3.89
C LEU A 65 -2.19 -15.31 4.31
N GLY A 66 -2.30 -15.67 5.59
CA GLY A 66 -1.78 -16.93 6.14
C GLY A 66 -0.24 -17.01 6.12
N VAL A 67 0.46 -15.89 6.31
CA VAL A 67 1.93 -15.78 6.28
C VAL A 67 2.45 -15.01 7.49
N SER A 68 3.78 -14.96 7.68
CA SER A 68 4.38 -14.13 8.73
C SER A 68 4.34 -12.63 8.39
N GLN A 69 4.34 -11.78 9.42
CA GLN A 69 4.47 -10.32 9.24
C GLN A 69 5.79 -9.95 8.52
N VAL A 70 6.88 -10.67 8.79
CA VAL A 70 8.16 -10.45 8.11
C VAL A 70 8.05 -10.74 6.60
N GLN A 71 7.31 -11.77 6.20
CA GLN A 71 7.04 -12.04 4.79
C GLN A 71 6.21 -10.92 4.16
N VAL A 72 5.18 -10.42 4.84
CA VAL A 72 4.39 -9.26 4.36
C VAL A 72 5.29 -8.05 4.18
N SER A 73 6.13 -7.73 5.15
CA SER A 73 7.07 -6.60 5.08
C SER A 73 8.02 -6.70 3.89
N ARG A 74 8.57 -7.89 3.62
CA ARG A 74 9.42 -8.14 2.44
C ARG A 74 8.66 -7.99 1.12
N ILE A 75 7.42 -8.49 1.05
CA ILE A 75 6.58 -8.37 -0.14
C ILE A 75 6.20 -6.91 -0.38
N GLU A 76 5.79 -6.18 0.67
CA GLU A 76 5.44 -4.76 0.61
C GLU A 76 6.62 -3.92 0.08
N ARG A 77 7.83 -4.15 0.59
CA ARG A 77 9.03 -3.45 0.09
C ARG A 77 9.27 -3.70 -1.40
N LYS A 78 9.22 -4.96 -1.84
CA LYS A 78 9.37 -5.31 -3.26
C LYS A 78 8.29 -4.68 -4.14
N ALA A 79 7.04 -4.71 -3.67
CA ALA A 79 5.92 -4.11 -4.37
C ALA A 79 6.12 -2.59 -4.55
N VAL A 80 6.53 -1.89 -3.49
CA VAL A 80 6.84 -0.45 -3.56
C VAL A 80 7.99 -0.15 -4.52
N GLU A 81 9.06 -0.97 -4.51
CA GLU A 81 10.16 -0.84 -5.49
C GLU A 81 9.72 -1.11 -6.94
N HIS A 82 8.77 -2.03 -7.16
CA HIS A 82 8.18 -2.24 -8.49
C HIS A 82 7.30 -1.07 -8.92
N LEU A 83 6.52 -0.49 -8.01
CA LEU A 83 5.69 0.67 -8.30
C LEU A 83 6.53 1.89 -8.66
N ARG A 84 7.59 2.18 -7.89
CA ARG A 84 8.52 3.27 -8.19
C ARG A 84 9.12 3.15 -9.59
N ARG A 85 9.66 1.98 -9.94
CA ARG A 85 10.22 1.72 -11.27
C ARG A 85 9.21 1.77 -12.43
N LYS A 86 7.92 1.68 -12.15
CA LYS A 86 6.86 1.79 -13.17
C LYS A 86 6.36 3.22 -13.36
N LEU A 87 6.63 4.09 -12.40
CA LEU A 87 6.16 5.47 -12.34
C LEU A 87 7.29 6.48 -12.58
N GLU A 88 8.55 6.04 -12.48
CA GLU A 88 9.71 6.65 -13.14
C GLU A 88 9.61 6.55 -14.66
#